data_AF-A0A1V5T6J1-F1
#
_entry.id   AF-A0A1V5T6J1-F1
#
_cell.length_a   1.000
_cell.length_b   1.000
_cell.length_c   1.000
_cell.angle_alpha   90.00
_cell.angle_beta   90.00
_cell.angle_gamma   90.00
#
_symmetry.space_group_name_H-M   'P 1'
#
loop_
_entity.id
_entity.type
_entity.pdbx_description
1 polymer ?
#
loop_
_entity_poly.entity_id
_entity_poly.type
_entity_poly.pdbx_seq_one_letter_code
_entity_poly.pdbx_strand_id
1 'polypeptide(L)' 'MEGAAVAQACTVNKIPFVILRSISDLAGDDAGISYEDFSEKASHTSARLVRGMLAELGRM' A
#
# COMPACT_ATOMS: atom_id res chain seq x y z
N MET A 1 -0.76 -9.24 -0.69
CA MET A 1 -0.98 -10.06 -1.90
C MET A 1 -2.21 -9.63 -2.72
N GLU A 2 -2.78 -8.43 -2.50
CA GLU A 2 -4.12 -8.07 -2.97
C GLU A 2 -4.12 -7.02 -4.10
N GLY A 3 -2.97 -6.36 -4.35
CA GLY A 3 -2.89 -5.18 -5.21
C GLY A 3 -3.36 -5.42 -6.66
N ALA A 4 -3.01 -6.57 -7.24
CA ALA A 4 -3.42 -6.91 -8.60
C ALA A 4 -4.93 -7.20 -8.72
N ALA A 5 -5.53 -7.84 -7.71
CA ALA A 5 -6.97 -8.10 -7.69
C ALA A 5 -7.78 -6.80 -7.61
N VAL A 6 -7.35 -5.86 -6.77
CA VAL A 6 -7.95 -4.51 -6.70
C VAL A 6 -7.78 -3.77 -8.02
N ALA A 7 -6.57 -3.80 -8.60
CA ALA A 7 -6.28 -3.18 -9.89
C ALA A 7 -7.19 -3.72 -10.99
N GLN A 8 -7.34 -5.05 -11.10
CA GLN A 8 -8.23 -5.68 -12.06
C GLN A 8 -9.68 -5.20 -11.91
N ALA A 9 -10.20 -5.15 -10.68
CA ALA A 9 -11.56 -4.68 -10.40
C ALA A 9 -11.74 -3.21 -10.83
N CYS A 10 -10.76 -2.34 -10.57
CA CYS A 10 -10.80 -0.95 -11.04
C CYS A 10 -10.74 -0.84 -12.57
N THR A 11 -9.86 -1.62 -13.21
CA THR A 11 -9.70 -1.64 -14.67
C THR A 11 -11.01 -2.02 -15.39
N VAL A 12 -11.68 -3.10 -14.98
CA VAL A 12 -12.93 -3.54 -15.64
C VAL A 12 -14.07 -2.54 -15.46
N ASN A 13 -14.03 -1.72 -14.40
CA ASN A 13 -15.00 -0.66 -14.13
C ASN A 13 -14.57 0.72 -14.64
N LYS A 14 -13.42 0.85 -15.32
CA LYS A 14 -12.87 2.12 -15.82
C LYS A 14 -12.67 3.17 -14.72
N ILE A 15 -12.33 2.74 -13.50
CA ILE A 15 -12.06 3.63 -12.38
C ILE A 15 -10.56 3.88 -12.29
N PRO A 16 -10.08 5.15 -12.31
CA PRO A 16 -8.67 5.47 -12.07
C PRO A 16 -8.24 4.96 -10.69
N PHE A 17 -7.06 4.35 -10.61
CA PHE A 17 -6.56 3.77 -9.37
C PHE A 17 -5.05 3.88 -9.27
N VAL A 18 -4.55 3.80 -8.03
CA VAL A 18 -3.13 3.68 -7.70
C VAL A 18 -2.98 2.75 -6.50
N ILE A 19 -1.96 1.90 -6.50
CA ILE A 19 -1.61 1.03 -5.36
C ILE A 19 -0.37 1.61 -4.69
N LEU A 20 -0.50 1.98 -3.42
CA LEU A 20 0.60 2.50 -2.59
C LEU A 20 0.81 1.54 -1.42
N ARG A 21 2.05 1.10 -1.24
CA ARG A 21 2.45 0.20 -0.14
C ARG A 21 3.77 0.64 0.47
N SER A 22 3.91 0.41 1.76
CA SER A 22 5.20 0.46 2.45
C SER A 22 5.77 -0.96 2.54
N ILE A 23 7.09 -1.08 2.46
CA ILE A 23 7.78 -2.37 2.58
C ILE A 23 7.82 -2.78 4.06
N SER A 24 7.28 -3.96 4.35
CA SER A 24 7.30 -4.59 5.68
C SER A 24 8.44 -5.60 5.84
N ASP A 25 9.02 -6.07 4.75
CA ASP A 25 10.01 -7.14 4.74
C ASP A 25 10.71 -7.22 3.39
N LEU A 26 11.87 -7.87 3.39
CA LEU A 26 12.53 -8.30 2.16
C LEU A 26 12.14 -9.76 1.90
N ALA A 27 11.68 -10.04 0.69
CA ALA A 27 11.35 -11.41 0.30
C ALA A 27 12.59 -12.32 0.39
N GLY A 28 12.45 -13.47 1.03
CA GLY A 28 13.54 -14.42 1.28
C GLY A 28 13.28 -15.24 2.55
N ASP A 29 14.27 -16.03 2.97
CA ASP A 29 14.13 -16.97 4.09
C ASP A 29 13.81 -16.27 5.43
N ASP A 30 14.24 -15.02 5.61
CA ASP A 30 14.00 -14.21 6.82
C ASP A 30 12.75 -13.32 6.75
N ALA A 31 11.93 -13.44 5.69
CA ALA A 31 10.79 -12.55 5.46
C ALA A 31 9.78 -12.58 6.62
N GLY A 32 9.57 -13.75 7.25
CA GLY A 32 8.64 -13.90 8.37
C GLY A 32 9.04 -13.08 9.60
N ILE A 33 10.31 -13.14 10.00
CA ILE A 33 10.84 -12.39 11.16
C ILE A 33 10.79 -10.89 10.89
N SER A 34 11.27 -10.47 9.71
CA SER A 34 11.23 -9.06 9.30
C SER A 34 9.80 -8.52 9.26
N TYR A 35 8.84 -9.31 8.78
CA TYR A 35 7.45 -8.86 8.71
C TYR A 35 6.86 -8.59 10.10
N GLU A 36 7.10 -9.49 11.06
CA GLU A 36 6.64 -9.29 12.45
C GLU A 36 7.22 -8.00 13.05
N ASP A 37 8.50 -7.71 12.79
CA ASP A 37 9.19 -6.53 13.34
C ASP A 37 8.77 -5.20 12.69
N PHE A 38 8.44 -5.19 11.40
CA PHE A 38 8.26 -3.95 10.65
C PHE A 38 6.84 -3.71 10.11
N SER A 39 5.92 -4.67 10.21
CA SER A 39 4.55 -4.53 9.72
C SER A 39 3.82 -3.31 10.32
N GLU A 40 3.97 -3.07 11.63
CA GLU A 40 3.38 -1.90 12.31
C GLU A 40 3.92 -0.59 11.72
N LYS A 41 5.25 -0.46 11.59
CA LYS A 41 5.89 0.72 11.01
C LYS A 41 5.53 0.94 9.55
N ALA A 42 5.45 -0.13 8.76
CA ALA A 42 5.02 -0.11 7.37
C ALA A 42 3.57 0.37 7.26
N SER A 43 2.68 -0.11 8.14
CA SER A 43 1.27 0.31 8.18
C SER A 43 1.12 1.81 8.46
N HIS A 44 1.84 2.34 9.45
CA HIS A 44 1.82 3.77 9.78
C HIS A 44 2.36 4.62 8.63
N THR A 45 3.45 4.18 8.00
CA THR A 45 4.04 4.88 6.86
C THR A 45 3.07 4.92 5.67
N SER A 46 2.43 3.80 5.36
CA SER A 46 1.40 3.71 4.31
C SER A 46 0.22 4.64 4.60
N ALA A 47 -0.30 4.64 5.84
CA ALA A 47 -1.41 5.49 6.24
C ALA A 47 -1.08 6.99 6.14
N ARG A 48 0.12 7.42 6.56
CA ARG A 48 0.56 8.81 6.42
C ARG A 48 0.59 9.24 4.96
N LEU A 49 1.10 8.40 4.06
CA LEU A 49 1.21 8.70 2.65
C LEU A 49 -0.17 8.86 2.00
N VAL A 50 -1.12 7.96 2.30
CA VAL A 50 -2.51 8.07 1.83
C VAL A 50 -3.17 9.35 2.35
N ARG A 51 -3.01 9.69 3.63
CA ARG A 51 -3.56 10.94 4.20
C ARG A 51 -2.99 12.19 3.52
N GLY A 52 -1.69 12.21 3.24
CA GLY A 52 -1.05 13.30 2.51
C GLY A 52 -1.59 13.44 1.09
N MET A 53 -1.71 12.32 0.36
CA MET A 53 -2.29 12.31 -0.99
C MET A 53 -3.73 12.83 -1.01
N LEU A 54 -4.57 12.40 -0.06
CA LEU A 54 -5.95 12.87 0.03
C LEU A 54 -6.04 14.37 0.35
N ALA A 55 -5.14 14.89 1.19
CA ALA A 55 -5.09 16.32 1.49
C ALA A 55 -4.75 17.15 0.24
N GLU A 56 -3.83 16.69 -0.60
CA GLU A 56 -3.48 17.37 -1.85
C GLU A 56 -4.56 17.23 -2.92
N LEU A 57 -5.19 16.05 -3.05
CA LEU A 57 -6.31 15.85 -3.98
C LEU A 57 -7.54 16.70 -3.63
N GLY A 58 -7.82 16.93 -2.34
CA GLY A 58 -8.92 17.78 -1.89
C GLY A 58 -8.68 19.28 -2.09
N ARG A 59 -7.47 19.68 -2.50
CA ARG A 59 -7.12 21.09 -2.83
C ARG A 59 -7.21 21.39 -4.32
N MET A 60 -7.40 20.36 -5.16
CA MET A 60 -7.63 20.49 -6.60
C MET A 60 -9.10 20.78 -6.88
#